data_AF-A0A948KBW6-F1
#
_entry.id   AF-A0A948KBW6-F1
#
_cell.length_a   1.000
_cell.length_b   1.000
_cell.length_c   1.000
_cell.angle_alpha   90.00
_cell.angle_beta   90.00
_cell.angle_gamma   90.00
#
_symmetry.space_group_name_H-M   'P 1'
#
loop_
_entity.id
_entity.type
_entity.pdbx_description
1 polymer ?
#
loop_
_entity_poly.entity_id
_entity_poly.type
_entity_poly.pdbx_seq_one_letter_code
_entity_poly.pdbx_strand_id
1 'polypeptide(L)'
;MHTELQADLVTALEAFLLSRQGEISEQELLHQLKAFFPQPRSLAVDSLLFQQHFILYHHLFVLQAQWQQERVALLHIGYAKVMVYTVTALPDNAVALWQEQQDKAAYYLDWQNMRAMTDDKLQAVLDEFWKNLALYQQNKMLDTAVLQKKWQLVRPYSVAQLKKNYRQQALRLHPDKGGDAAAFQLLQQEYQWLLAELSL
;
A
#
# COMPACT_ATOMS: atom_id res chain seq x y z
N MET A 1 -1.23 -32.23 10.05
CA MET A 1 -0.92 -31.10 10.96
C MET A 1 -0.87 -29.73 10.30
N HIS A 2 0.06 -29.39 9.40
CA HIS A 2 0.08 -28.03 8.80
C HIS A 2 -1.15 -27.70 7.93
N THR A 3 -1.67 -28.68 7.18
CA THR A 3 -2.82 -28.51 6.28
C THR A 3 -4.16 -28.42 7.02
N GLU A 4 -4.31 -29.15 8.12
CA GLU A 4 -5.53 -29.12 8.95
C GLU A 4 -5.68 -27.77 9.64
N LEU A 5 -4.59 -27.23 10.18
CA LEU A 5 -4.58 -25.94 10.86
C LEU A 5 -4.88 -24.76 9.89
N GLN A 6 -4.51 -24.92 8.61
CA GLN A 6 -4.88 -23.98 7.55
C GLN A 6 -6.35 -24.10 7.16
N ALA A 7 -6.89 -25.32 7.05
CA ALA A 7 -8.31 -25.52 6.78
C ALA A 7 -9.19 -24.93 7.89
N ASP A 8 -8.82 -25.16 9.17
CA ASP A 8 -9.53 -24.62 10.32
C ASP A 8 -9.50 -23.07 10.35
N LEU A 9 -8.37 -22.46 9.98
CA LEU A 9 -8.23 -21.00 9.84
C LEU A 9 -9.19 -20.46 8.78
N VAL A 10 -9.24 -21.07 7.59
CA VAL A 10 -10.12 -20.63 6.49
C VAL A 10 -11.57 -20.72 6.92
N THR A 11 -11.98 -21.85 7.50
CA THR A 11 -13.35 -22.04 7.99
C THR A 11 -13.72 -21.01 9.07
N ALA A 12 -12.82 -20.75 10.02
CA ALA A 12 -13.07 -19.74 11.06
C ALA A 12 -13.17 -18.31 10.48
N LEU A 13 -12.30 -17.98 9.52
CA LEU A 13 -12.31 -16.69 8.85
C LEU A 13 -13.61 -16.49 8.04
N GLU A 14 -13.99 -17.48 7.24
CA GLU A 14 -15.20 -17.46 6.43
C GLU A 14 -16.46 -17.27 7.28
N ALA A 15 -16.60 -18.10 8.34
CA ALA A 15 -17.72 -18.00 9.26
C ALA A 15 -17.81 -16.62 9.91
N PHE A 16 -16.68 -16.04 10.31
CA PHE A 16 -16.65 -14.71 10.91
C PHE A 16 -17.08 -13.61 9.92
N LEU A 17 -16.54 -13.63 8.70
CA LEU A 17 -16.86 -12.65 7.66
C LEU A 17 -18.36 -12.67 7.30
N LEU A 18 -18.96 -13.86 7.15
CA LEU A 18 -20.38 -14.00 6.85
C LEU A 18 -21.28 -13.58 8.02
N SER A 19 -20.81 -13.72 9.27
CA SER A 19 -21.60 -13.37 10.47
C SER A 19 -21.72 -11.88 10.73
N ARG A 20 -20.72 -11.07 10.37
CA ARG A 20 -20.69 -9.63 10.67
C ARG A 20 -21.36 -8.78 9.59
N GLN A 21 -21.14 -9.08 8.30
CA GLN A 21 -21.52 -8.27 7.13
C GLN A 21 -21.03 -6.79 7.21
N GLY A 22 -20.61 -6.20 6.09
CA GLY A 22 -20.08 -4.82 6.09
C GLY A 22 -18.60 -4.70 6.47
N GLU A 23 -18.22 -3.58 7.10
CA GLU A 23 -16.81 -3.23 7.36
C GLU A 23 -16.23 -3.99 8.56
N ILE A 24 -15.07 -4.62 8.37
CA ILE A 24 -14.33 -5.34 9.40
C ILE A 24 -12.87 -4.92 9.31
N SER A 25 -12.29 -4.47 10.43
CA SER A 25 -10.88 -4.09 10.47
C SER A 25 -9.96 -5.32 10.50
N GLU A 26 -8.74 -5.17 9.99
CA GLU A 26 -7.69 -6.18 10.10
C GLU A 26 -7.39 -6.56 11.56
N GLN A 27 -7.40 -5.57 12.45
CA GLN A 27 -7.20 -5.80 13.89
C GLN A 27 -8.30 -6.69 14.47
N GLU A 28 -9.55 -6.51 14.05
CA GLU A 28 -10.65 -7.36 14.50
C GLU A 28 -10.53 -8.78 13.95
N LEU A 29 -10.12 -8.95 12.69
CA LEU A 29 -9.82 -10.27 12.11
C LEU A 29 -8.69 -10.98 12.87
N LEU A 30 -7.57 -10.30 13.11
CA LEU A 30 -6.44 -10.87 13.85
C LEU A 30 -6.81 -11.21 15.30
N HIS A 31 -7.63 -10.37 15.96
CA HIS A 31 -8.10 -10.64 17.31
C HIS A 31 -8.97 -11.90 17.36
N GLN A 32 -9.89 -12.04 16.41
CA GLN A 32 -10.78 -13.20 16.32
C GLN A 32 -10.00 -14.48 15.99
N LEU A 33 -8.97 -14.37 15.15
CA LEU A 33 -8.19 -15.50 14.66
C LEU A 33 -6.89 -15.72 15.44
N LYS A 34 -6.72 -15.08 16.60
CA LYS A 34 -5.48 -15.12 17.41
C LYS A 34 -4.98 -16.52 17.74
N ALA A 35 -5.86 -17.52 17.77
CA ALA A 35 -5.51 -18.91 18.05
C ALA A 35 -4.70 -19.56 16.92
N PHE A 36 -4.83 -19.06 15.69
CA PHE A 36 -4.17 -19.59 14.49
C PHE A 36 -2.84 -18.91 14.18
N PHE A 37 -2.60 -17.72 14.76
CA PHE A 37 -1.37 -16.97 14.55
C PHE A 37 -0.40 -17.18 15.72
N PRO A 38 0.88 -17.47 15.44
CA PRO A 38 1.87 -17.59 16.51
C PRO A 38 2.03 -16.26 17.24
N GLN A 39 2.04 -16.33 18.57
CA GLN A 39 2.41 -15.17 19.39
C GLN A 39 3.90 -14.88 19.25
N PRO A 40 4.31 -13.60 19.30
CA PRO A 40 5.73 -13.22 19.24
C PRO A 40 6.51 -13.90 20.36
N ARG A 41 7.40 -14.83 20.00
CA ARG A 41 8.25 -15.56 20.95
C ARG A 41 9.70 -15.08 20.98
N SER A 42 10.14 -14.24 20.04
CA SER A 42 11.47 -13.57 19.99
C SER A 42 11.84 -13.03 18.61
N LEU A 43 11.03 -13.25 17.57
CA LEU A 43 11.26 -12.67 16.24
C LEU A 43 11.27 -11.14 16.28
N ALA A 44 11.98 -10.51 15.33
CA ALA A 44 11.79 -9.11 15.02
C ALA A 44 10.29 -8.86 14.82
N VAL A 45 9.71 -7.96 15.62
CA VAL A 45 8.26 -7.76 15.72
C VAL A 45 7.66 -7.48 14.33
N ASP A 46 8.37 -6.73 13.49
CA ASP A 46 7.93 -6.37 12.14
C ASP A 46 7.82 -7.57 11.20
N SER A 47 8.78 -8.51 11.24
CA SER A 47 8.75 -9.71 10.41
C SER A 47 7.58 -10.62 10.77
N LEU A 48 7.27 -10.74 12.06
CA LEU A 48 6.10 -11.49 12.50
C LEU A 48 4.81 -10.81 12.04
N LEU A 49 4.70 -9.49 12.22
CA LEU A 49 3.53 -8.72 11.79
C LEU A 49 3.32 -8.85 10.27
N PHE A 50 4.40 -8.74 9.49
CA PHE A 50 4.36 -8.95 8.04
C PHE A 50 3.87 -10.36 7.68
N GLN A 51 4.38 -11.39 8.34
CA GLN A 51 3.94 -12.77 8.08
C GLN A 51 2.47 -12.99 8.44
N GLN A 52 2.02 -12.48 9.59
CA GLN A 52 0.62 -12.55 10.01
C GLN A 52 -0.29 -11.84 9.01
N HIS A 53 0.09 -10.63 8.60
CA HIS A 53 -0.60 -9.86 7.57
C HIS A 53 -0.67 -10.64 6.25
N PHE A 54 0.46 -11.14 5.77
CA PHE A 54 0.53 -11.88 4.51
C PHE A 54 -0.38 -13.11 4.53
N ILE A 55 -0.32 -13.92 5.58
CA ILE A 55 -1.13 -15.13 5.73
C ILE A 55 -2.62 -14.77 5.78
N LEU A 56 -3.00 -13.74 6.53
CA LEU A 56 -4.39 -13.30 6.59
C LEU A 56 -4.89 -12.88 5.21
N TYR A 57 -4.14 -12.02 4.51
CA TYR A 57 -4.53 -11.50 3.21
C TYR A 57 -4.52 -12.58 2.12
N HIS A 58 -3.59 -13.53 2.18
CA HIS A 58 -3.61 -14.71 1.32
C HIS A 58 -4.96 -15.44 1.40
N HIS A 59 -5.40 -15.79 2.62
CA HIS A 59 -6.65 -16.51 2.79
C HIS A 59 -7.88 -15.64 2.47
N LEU A 60 -7.82 -14.33 2.70
CA LEU A 60 -8.87 -13.41 2.24
C LEU A 60 -9.00 -13.42 0.71
N PHE A 61 -7.88 -13.43 -0.04
CA PHE A 61 -7.92 -13.48 -1.51
C PHE A 61 -8.33 -14.85 -2.05
N VAL A 62 -7.96 -15.94 -1.36
CA VAL A 62 -8.49 -17.28 -1.66
C VAL A 62 -10.01 -17.31 -1.50
N LEU A 63 -10.53 -16.80 -0.37
CA LEU A 63 -11.97 -16.71 -0.13
C LEU A 63 -12.67 -15.79 -1.14
N GLN A 64 -12.07 -14.64 -1.48
CA GLN A 64 -12.62 -13.74 -2.50
C GLN A 64 -12.81 -14.45 -3.85
N ALA A 65 -11.82 -15.23 -4.29
CA ALA A 65 -11.91 -15.99 -5.53
C ALA A 65 -12.98 -17.09 -5.44
N GLN A 66 -13.04 -17.81 -4.33
CA GLN A 66 -14.04 -18.86 -4.11
C GLN A 66 -15.47 -18.29 -4.09
N TRP A 67 -15.71 -17.24 -3.31
CA TRP A 67 -17.02 -16.61 -3.20
C TRP A 67 -17.50 -16.00 -4.53
N GLN A 68 -16.58 -15.53 -5.37
CA GLN A 68 -16.90 -15.06 -6.71
C GLN A 68 -17.40 -16.22 -7.60
N GLN A 69 -16.76 -17.39 -7.54
CA GLN A 69 -17.15 -18.57 -8.31
C GLN A 69 -18.49 -19.15 -7.84
N GLU A 70 -18.67 -19.24 -6.52
CA GLU A 70 -19.84 -19.82 -5.87
C GLU A 70 -21.02 -18.84 -5.73
N ARG A 71 -20.79 -17.55 -6.04
CA ARG A 71 -21.76 -16.45 -5.90
C ARG A 71 -22.30 -16.30 -4.48
N VAL A 72 -21.43 -16.44 -3.47
CA VAL A 72 -21.79 -16.34 -2.04
C VAL A 72 -21.92 -14.88 -1.60
N ALA A 73 -20.90 -14.07 -1.87
CA ALA A 73 -20.79 -12.67 -1.48
C ALA A 73 -19.68 -12.00 -2.28
N LEU A 74 -19.64 -10.67 -2.27
CA LEU A 74 -18.49 -9.90 -2.73
C LEU A 74 -17.65 -9.50 -1.51
N LEU A 75 -16.38 -9.92 -1.50
CA LEU A 75 -15.39 -9.51 -0.52
C LEU A 75 -14.48 -8.43 -1.14
N HIS A 76 -14.46 -7.24 -0.55
CA HIS A 76 -13.52 -6.17 -0.93
C HIS A 76 -12.46 -5.99 0.16
N ILE A 77 -11.19 -6.01 -0.23
CA ILE A 77 -10.04 -6.05 0.69
C ILE A 77 -9.26 -4.74 0.56
N GLY A 78 -9.62 -3.77 1.42
CA GLY A 78 -8.98 -2.46 1.52
C GLY A 78 -7.64 -2.47 2.26
N TYR A 79 -7.18 -1.28 2.66
CA TYR A 79 -6.01 -1.13 3.53
C TYR A 79 -6.43 -1.30 4.98
N ALA A 80 -5.92 -2.35 5.63
CA ALA A 80 -6.21 -2.69 7.03
C ALA A 80 -7.70 -2.91 7.36
N LYS A 81 -8.54 -3.20 6.35
CA LYS A 81 -9.96 -3.50 6.50
C LYS A 81 -10.51 -4.28 5.31
N VAL A 82 -11.62 -4.96 5.53
CA VAL A 82 -12.39 -5.67 4.50
C VAL A 82 -13.86 -5.27 4.56
N MET A 83 -14.53 -5.31 3.42
CA MET A 83 -15.97 -5.10 3.28
C MET A 83 -16.61 -6.37 2.72
N VAL A 84 -17.65 -6.87 3.39
CA VAL A 84 -18.44 -8.00 2.91
C VAL A 84 -19.79 -7.49 2.42
N TYR A 85 -20.08 -7.68 1.13
CA TYR A 85 -21.37 -7.37 0.51
C TYR A 85 -22.11 -8.67 0.18
N THR A 86 -23.35 -8.80 0.63
CA THR A 86 -24.20 -9.94 0.24
C THR A 86 -24.66 -9.79 -1.20
N VAL A 87 -25.08 -10.88 -1.83
CA VAL A 87 -25.59 -10.88 -3.23
C VAL A 87 -26.77 -9.92 -3.40
N THR A 88 -27.57 -9.71 -2.35
CA THR A 88 -28.73 -8.82 -2.36
C THR A 88 -28.40 -7.36 -2.11
N ALA A 89 -27.17 -7.03 -1.69
CA ALA A 89 -26.72 -5.70 -1.34
C ALA A 89 -25.39 -5.33 -2.05
N LEU A 90 -25.22 -5.82 -3.28
CA LEU A 90 -24.06 -5.50 -4.10
C LEU A 90 -24.08 -4.02 -4.50
N PRO A 91 -22.92 -3.33 -4.47
CA PRO A 91 -22.83 -1.97 -5.00
C PRO A 91 -22.86 -1.97 -6.53
N ASP A 92 -23.34 -0.88 -7.12
CA ASP A 92 -23.46 -0.74 -8.59
C ASP A 92 -22.13 -0.93 -9.33
N ASN A 93 -21.02 -0.59 -8.67
CA ASN A 93 -19.65 -0.73 -9.19
C ASN A 93 -18.95 -2.02 -8.74
N ALA A 94 -19.68 -3.06 -8.33
CA ALA A 94 -19.13 -4.33 -7.84
C ALA A 94 -18.03 -4.95 -8.74
N VAL A 95 -18.23 -4.92 -10.07
CA VAL A 95 -17.24 -5.46 -11.02
C VAL A 95 -15.94 -4.66 -10.98
N ALA A 96 -16.02 -3.32 -10.93
CA ALA A 96 -14.85 -2.45 -10.85
C ALA A 96 -14.09 -2.64 -9.52
N LEU A 97 -14.83 -2.74 -8.41
CA LEU A 97 -14.27 -3.02 -7.08
C LEU A 97 -13.54 -4.37 -7.00
N TRP A 98 -13.97 -5.36 -7.78
CA TRP A 98 -13.26 -6.62 -7.88
C TRP A 98 -12.02 -6.52 -8.78
N GLN A 99 -12.12 -5.82 -9.90
CA GLN A 99 -11.02 -5.65 -10.86
C GLN A 99 -9.84 -4.83 -10.30
N GLU A 100 -10.10 -3.79 -9.50
CA GLU A 100 -9.05 -2.97 -8.87
C GLU A 100 -8.16 -3.75 -7.90
N GLN A 101 -8.60 -4.95 -7.46
CA GLN A 101 -7.88 -5.76 -6.48
C GLN A 101 -6.99 -6.83 -7.11
N GLN A 102 -6.99 -7.00 -8.44
CA GLN A 102 -6.30 -8.13 -9.09
C GLN A 102 -4.77 -8.08 -8.91
N ASP A 103 -4.16 -6.89 -8.95
CA ASP A 103 -2.72 -6.75 -8.70
C ASP A 103 -2.35 -7.12 -7.26
N LYS A 104 -3.19 -6.73 -6.30
CA LYS A 104 -3.04 -7.08 -4.88
C LYS A 104 -3.25 -8.59 -4.68
N ALA A 105 -4.25 -9.17 -5.34
CA ALA A 105 -4.50 -10.61 -5.31
C ALA A 105 -3.29 -11.39 -5.85
N ALA A 106 -2.73 -10.98 -6.99
CA ALA A 106 -1.54 -11.60 -7.58
C ALA A 106 -0.36 -11.60 -6.60
N TYR A 107 -0.16 -10.52 -5.84
CA TYR A 107 0.88 -10.46 -4.82
C TYR A 107 0.64 -11.44 -3.67
N TYR A 108 -0.57 -11.45 -3.08
CA TYR A 108 -0.84 -12.28 -1.89
C TYR A 108 -1.05 -13.77 -2.21
N LEU A 109 -1.49 -14.11 -3.41
CA LEU A 109 -1.65 -15.50 -3.84
C LEU A 109 -0.29 -16.18 -4.15
N ASP A 110 0.76 -15.42 -4.40
CA ASP A 110 2.11 -15.95 -4.58
C ASP A 110 2.91 -15.98 -3.27
N TRP A 111 2.98 -17.18 -2.67
CA TRP A 111 3.79 -17.43 -1.46
C TRP A 111 5.28 -17.11 -1.61
N GLN A 112 5.80 -17.00 -2.84
CA GLN A 112 7.18 -16.58 -3.06
C GLN A 112 7.43 -15.16 -2.54
N ASN A 113 6.43 -14.27 -2.60
CA ASN A 113 6.54 -12.90 -2.08
C ASN A 113 6.78 -12.90 -0.56
N MET A 114 6.10 -13.78 0.19
CA MET A 114 6.36 -13.95 1.61
C MET A 114 7.73 -14.57 1.87
N ARG A 115 8.08 -15.66 1.18
CA ARG A 115 9.34 -16.39 1.39
C ARG A 115 10.57 -15.55 1.03
N ALA A 116 10.46 -14.69 0.03
CA ALA A 116 11.54 -13.84 -0.43
C ALA A 116 11.76 -12.61 0.46
N MET A 117 10.82 -12.30 1.36
CA MET A 117 10.88 -11.18 2.30
C MET A 117 11.65 -11.57 3.56
N THR A 118 12.97 -11.36 3.52
CA THR A 118 13.84 -11.52 4.70
C THR A 118 13.74 -10.31 5.62
N ASP A 119 14.17 -10.46 6.87
CA ASP A 119 14.20 -9.37 7.85
C ASP A 119 14.92 -8.12 7.31
N ASP A 120 16.10 -8.30 6.70
CA ASP A 120 16.86 -7.19 6.11
C ASP A 120 16.11 -6.48 4.97
N LYS A 121 15.39 -7.24 4.14
CA LYS A 121 14.61 -6.65 3.04
C LYS A 121 13.39 -5.92 3.57
N LEU A 122 12.71 -6.50 4.55
CA LEU A 122 11.58 -5.85 5.20
C LEU A 122 12.02 -4.54 5.84
N GLN A 123 13.15 -4.53 6.54
CA GLN A 123 13.70 -3.30 7.12
C GLN A 123 14.03 -2.26 6.05
N ALA A 124 14.65 -2.66 4.94
CA ALA A 124 14.95 -1.75 3.84
C ALA A 124 13.67 -1.12 3.22
N VAL A 125 12.61 -1.91 3.07
CA VAL A 125 11.30 -1.43 2.59
C VAL A 125 10.69 -0.44 3.58
N LEU A 126 10.75 -0.73 4.88
CA LEU A 126 10.24 0.17 5.93
C LEU A 126 11.06 1.47 5.97
N ASP A 127 12.38 1.39 5.90
CA ASP A 127 13.26 2.56 5.90
C ASP A 127 12.99 3.46 4.68
N GLU A 128 12.81 2.87 3.50
CA GLU A 128 12.42 3.60 2.30
C GLU A 128 11.05 4.26 2.45
N PHE A 129 10.07 3.54 3.01
CA PHE A 129 8.75 4.09 3.29
C PHE A 129 8.82 5.31 4.22
N TRP A 130 9.52 5.21 5.35
CA TRP A 130 9.65 6.32 6.31
C TRP A 130 10.40 7.51 5.72
N LYS A 131 11.44 7.25 4.92
CA LYS A 131 12.15 8.29 4.18
C LYS A 131 11.21 9.02 3.22
N ASN A 132 10.43 8.28 2.43
CA ASN A 132 9.48 8.87 1.49
C ASN A 132 8.35 9.62 2.21
N LEU A 133 7.87 9.12 3.35
CA LEU A 133 6.88 9.81 4.17
C LEU A 133 7.44 11.11 4.76
N ALA A 134 8.67 11.09 5.27
CA ALA A 134 9.33 12.29 5.78
C ALA A 134 9.50 13.35 4.67
N LEU A 135 9.92 12.92 3.47
CA LEU A 135 9.98 13.79 2.29
C LEU A 135 8.60 14.34 1.92
N TYR A 136 7.57 13.48 1.89
CA TYR A 136 6.20 13.90 1.64
C TYR A 136 5.73 14.94 2.66
N GLN A 137 6.01 14.74 3.95
CA GLN A 137 5.62 15.66 5.03
C GLN A 137 6.40 16.99 4.95
N GLN A 138 7.71 16.95 4.72
CA GLN A 138 8.52 18.15 4.48
C GLN A 138 8.01 18.92 3.26
N ASN A 139 7.65 18.21 2.18
CA ASN A 139 7.14 18.82 0.96
C ASN A 139 5.69 19.29 1.11
N LYS A 140 4.87 18.68 1.96
CA LYS A 140 3.52 19.16 2.28
C LYS A 140 3.54 20.48 3.07
N MET A 141 4.64 20.79 3.77
CA MET A 141 4.88 22.12 4.34
C MET A 141 5.25 23.17 3.27
N LEU A 142 5.64 22.74 2.06
CA LEU A 142 5.84 23.62 0.92
C LEU A 142 4.49 23.78 0.21
N ASP A 143 3.81 24.89 0.51
CA ASP A 143 2.60 25.30 -0.18
C ASP A 143 2.82 25.24 -1.70
N THR A 144 2.01 24.47 -2.41
CA THR A 144 2.13 24.31 -3.85
C THR A 144 2.05 25.63 -4.59
N ALA A 145 1.32 26.63 -4.08
CA ALA A 145 1.30 27.99 -4.63
C ALA A 145 2.66 28.70 -4.46
N VAL A 146 3.34 28.48 -3.33
CA VAL A 146 4.69 29.00 -3.08
C VAL A 146 5.70 28.31 -3.99
N LEU A 147 5.59 26.99 -4.19
CA LEU A 147 6.44 26.26 -5.12
C LEU A 147 6.20 26.65 -6.58
N GLN A 148 4.95 26.79 -7.02
CA GLN A 148 4.61 27.29 -8.35
C GLN A 148 5.21 28.69 -8.59
N LYS A 149 5.13 29.58 -7.59
CA LYS A 149 5.75 30.91 -7.66
C LYS A 149 7.28 30.83 -7.71
N LYS A 150 7.90 30.00 -6.87
CA LYS A 150 9.36 29.76 -6.86
C LYS A 150 9.86 29.21 -8.20
N TRP A 151 9.08 28.29 -8.80
CA TRP A 151 9.39 27.63 -10.07
C TRP A 151 8.92 28.42 -11.30
N GLN A 152 8.27 29.57 -11.09
CA GLN A 152 7.69 30.42 -12.13
C GLN A 152 6.75 29.63 -13.07
N LEU A 153 5.98 28.71 -12.49
CA LEU A 153 5.00 27.90 -13.19
C LEU A 153 3.61 28.51 -12.98
N VAL A 154 2.91 28.80 -14.06
CA VAL A 154 1.51 29.25 -14.05
C VAL A 154 0.64 28.10 -14.53
N ARG A 155 -0.38 27.72 -13.76
CA ARG A 155 -1.31 26.65 -14.19
C ARG A 155 -2.18 27.09 -15.38
N PRO A 156 -2.51 26.17 -16.30
CA PRO A 156 -2.01 24.80 -16.39
C PRO A 156 -0.57 24.76 -16.96
N TYR A 157 0.29 23.90 -16.42
CA TYR A 157 1.63 23.66 -16.94
C TYR A 157 1.83 22.16 -17.23
N SER A 158 2.62 21.85 -18.24
CA SER A 158 2.89 20.48 -18.69
C SER A 158 4.11 19.88 -18.01
N VAL A 159 4.20 18.55 -18.00
CA VAL A 159 5.39 17.79 -17.56
C VAL A 159 6.64 18.25 -18.34
N ALA A 160 6.50 18.62 -19.61
CA ALA A 160 7.60 19.13 -20.44
C ALA A 160 8.14 20.47 -19.92
N GLN A 161 7.26 21.40 -19.53
CA GLN A 161 7.65 22.68 -18.91
C GLN A 161 8.33 22.48 -17.55
N LEU A 162 7.80 21.58 -16.72
CA LEU A 162 8.40 21.23 -15.43
C LEU A 162 9.81 20.64 -15.61
N LYS A 163 9.99 19.67 -16.52
CA LYS A 163 11.30 19.07 -16.84
C LYS A 163 12.30 20.10 -17.36
N LYS A 164 11.86 21.06 -18.17
CA LYS A 164 12.72 22.13 -18.69
C LYS A 164 13.24 23.02 -17.56
N ASN A 165 12.36 23.47 -16.68
CA ASN A 165 12.73 24.33 -15.54
C ASN A 165 13.66 23.58 -14.57
N TYR A 166 13.37 22.31 -14.29
CA TYR A 166 14.25 21.47 -13.46
C TYR A 166 15.65 21.38 -14.03
N ARG A 167 15.81 21.04 -15.32
CA ARG A 167 17.13 20.92 -15.96
C ARG A 167 17.93 22.22 -15.89
N GLN A 168 17.28 23.36 -16.10
CA GLN A 168 17.94 24.68 -16.04
C GLN A 168 18.44 25.00 -14.62
N GLN A 169 17.61 24.77 -13.60
CA GLN A 169 18.01 25.01 -12.21
C GLN A 169 19.02 23.99 -11.71
N ALA A 170 18.89 22.72 -12.10
CA ALA A 170 19.80 21.64 -11.74
C ALA A 170 21.21 21.92 -12.28
N LEU A 171 21.33 22.41 -13.52
CA LEU A 171 22.62 22.81 -14.09
C LEU A 171 23.30 23.96 -13.32
N ARG A 172 22.52 24.85 -12.71
CA ARG A 172 23.03 25.99 -11.92
C ARG A 172 23.44 25.59 -10.50
N LEU A 173 22.69 24.68 -9.89
CA LEU A 173 22.90 24.25 -8.50
C LEU A 173 23.78 22.99 -8.38
N HIS A 174 24.24 22.41 -9.49
CA HIS A 174 25.00 21.16 -9.46
C HIS A 174 26.30 21.31 -8.65
N PRO A 175 26.57 20.45 -7.66
CA PRO A 175 27.75 20.54 -6.81
C PRO A 175 29.07 20.45 -7.59
N ASP A 176 29.15 19.61 -8.62
CA ASP A 176 30.34 19.51 -9.50
C ASP A 176 30.67 20.81 -10.28
N LYS A 177 29.73 21.76 -10.34
CA LYS A 177 29.93 23.08 -10.97
C LYS A 177 30.09 24.20 -9.95
N GLY A 178 30.36 23.86 -8.69
CA GLY A 178 30.49 24.82 -7.58
C GLY A 178 29.15 25.23 -6.96
N GLY A 179 28.07 24.47 -7.21
CA GLY A 179 26.76 24.68 -6.62
C GLY A 179 26.62 24.11 -5.21
N ASP A 180 25.53 24.49 -4.53
CA ASP A 180 25.21 24.01 -3.19
C ASP A 180 24.48 22.65 -3.26
N ALA A 181 25.11 21.63 -2.67
CA ALA A 181 24.58 20.27 -2.62
C ALA A 181 23.23 20.18 -1.88
N ALA A 182 23.03 20.96 -0.82
CA ALA A 182 21.77 21.00 -0.08
C ALA A 182 20.67 21.65 -0.93
N ALA A 183 20.99 22.74 -1.63
CA ALA A 183 20.08 23.40 -2.57
C ALA A 183 19.71 22.49 -3.76
N PHE A 184 20.66 21.68 -4.24
CA PHE A 184 20.42 20.71 -5.31
C PHE A 184 19.50 19.58 -4.87
N GLN A 185 19.70 19.03 -3.67
CA GLN A 185 18.81 18.02 -3.09
C GLN A 185 17.40 18.57 -2.89
N LEU A 186 17.27 19.80 -2.39
CA LEU A 186 15.97 20.46 -2.25
C LEU A 186 15.29 20.65 -3.62
N LEU A 187 16.03 21.06 -4.64
CA LEU A 187 15.49 21.19 -6.01
C LEU A 187 14.97 19.84 -6.54
N GLN A 188 15.67 18.74 -6.29
CA GLN A 188 15.25 17.40 -6.69
C GLN A 188 13.94 16.99 -6.01
N GLN A 189 13.79 17.29 -4.72
CA GLN A 189 12.59 17.00 -3.95
C GLN A 189 11.37 17.80 -4.46
N GLU A 190 11.55 19.11 -4.69
CA GLU A 190 10.50 19.98 -5.24
C GLU A 190 10.05 19.55 -6.65
N TYR A 191 10.99 19.09 -7.48
CA TYR A 191 10.68 18.54 -8.80
C TYR A 191 9.79 17.30 -8.72
N GLN A 192 10.12 16.36 -7.84
CA GLN A 192 9.33 15.14 -7.66
C GLN A 192 7.92 15.46 -7.14
N TRP A 193 7.79 16.44 -6.24
CA TRP A 193 6.49 16.89 -5.74
C TRP A 193 5.59 17.46 -6.84
N LEU A 194 6.10 18.42 -7.62
CA LEU A 194 5.35 19.02 -8.73
C LEU A 194 5.00 17.99 -9.83
N LEU A 195 5.83 16.96 -10.00
CA LEU A 195 5.55 15.87 -10.94
C LEU A 195 4.43 14.95 -10.44
N ALA A 196 4.44 14.61 -9.15
CA ALA A 196 3.38 13.82 -8.51
C ALA A 196 2.04 14.58 -8.51
N GLU A 197 2.06 15.90 -8.28
CA GLU A 197 0.87 16.76 -8.35
C GLU A 197 0.19 16.73 -9.73
N LEU A 198 0.96 16.67 -10.82
CA LEU A 198 0.42 16.57 -12.17
C LEU A 198 -0.14 15.18 -12.52
N SER A 199 0.14 14.17 -11.69
CA SER A 199 -0.28 12.78 -11.90
C SER A 199 -1.50 12.38 -11.06
N LEU A 200 -2.00 13.28 -10.21
CA LEU A 200 -3.25 13.19 -9.44
C LEU A 200 -4.39 13.86 -10.22
#